data_AF-A0A800IED7-F1
#
_entry.id   AF-A0A800IED7-F1
#
_cell.length_a   1.000
_cell.length_b   1.000
_cell.length_c   1.000
_cell.angle_alpha   90.00
_cell.angle_beta   90.00
_cell.angle_gamma   90.00
#
_symmetry.space_group_name_H-M   'P 1'
#
loop_
_entity.id
_entity.type
_entity.pdbx_description
1 polymer ?
#
loop_
_entity_poly.entity_id
_entity_poly.type
_entity_poly.pdbx_seq_one_letter_code
_entity_poly.pdbx_strand_id
1 'polypeptide(L)'
;MDYEQLISDIGIQPLQLYLGLVLGLTFGVGATLSHFCLRKLVIDVSQFNMGPSSYTWLLGLGVSLLATQLLLQGDASDISEAQIIAADASLSGPIIGGLMFGFGMVLSRGCSSRQFVLIASGNLRSLFTFITFALTAQLAYGGQLTSLRNQAQDLWRLDWPTSQLYDVLPLAQSHYAIVGLVIVGLSAAPLIKQRAWPQLTGALLVGLAIAAGWHSTSFVAYHSFGAMLPQSITFSAPAAQNLITIFSLDAPFVRLGAGLLVGCFVGSALISLLRRDFKLQGFDTQHPMSRYLVAGTLMGLGSVIASGCSVGAGLSGISVLAVNAIVTLACIIIGGLLALRYKG
;
A
#
# COMPACT_ATOMS: atom_id res chain seq x y z
N MET A 1 7.01 28.47 12.19
CA MET A 1 8.14 28.46 11.23
C MET A 1 7.52 28.78 9.89
N ASP A 2 8.00 29.80 9.18
CA ASP A 2 7.37 30.30 7.96
C ASP A 2 7.48 29.27 6.82
N TYR A 3 6.45 28.43 6.70
CA TYR A 3 6.39 27.34 5.71
C TYR A 3 6.34 27.85 4.27
N GLU A 4 5.84 29.07 4.06
CA GLU A 4 5.90 29.74 2.75
C GLU A 4 7.34 30.02 2.29
N GLN A 5 8.26 30.35 3.22
CA GLN A 5 9.68 30.50 2.89
C GLN A 5 10.32 29.16 2.54
N LEU A 6 9.93 28.07 3.23
CA LEU A 6 10.44 26.73 2.91
C LEU A 6 9.95 26.24 1.53
N ILE A 7 8.71 26.59 1.15
CA ILE A 7 8.15 26.27 -0.17
C ILE A 7 8.77 27.17 -1.26
N SER A 8 9.05 28.45 -0.98
CA SER A 8 9.69 29.36 -1.93
C SER A 8 11.17 29.04 -2.17
N ASP A 9 11.90 28.59 -1.15
CA ASP A 9 13.34 28.33 -1.24
C ASP A 9 13.66 26.94 -1.82
N ILE A 10 12.83 25.93 -1.54
CA ILE A 10 13.06 24.54 -1.97
C ILE A 10 12.34 24.24 -3.29
N GLY A 11 11.17 24.82 -3.52
CA GLY A 11 10.31 24.46 -4.65
C GLY A 11 9.47 23.20 -4.39
N ILE A 12 8.31 23.12 -5.04
CA ILE A 12 7.27 22.11 -4.76
C ILE A 12 7.75 20.67 -5.08
N GLN A 13 8.53 20.49 -6.13
CA GLN A 13 9.01 19.17 -6.58
C GLN A 13 9.99 18.50 -5.59
N PRO A 14 11.11 19.13 -5.18
CA PRO A 14 12.04 18.51 -4.23
C PRO A 14 11.45 18.34 -2.82
N LEU A 15 10.51 19.20 -2.41
CA LEU A 15 9.76 19.00 -1.15
C LEU A 15 9.02 17.66 -1.16
N GLN A 16 8.35 17.33 -2.27
CA GLN A 16 7.65 16.05 -2.43
C GLN A 16 8.61 14.86 -2.37
N LEU A 17 9.78 14.98 -2.98
CA LEU A 17 10.81 13.94 -2.93
C LEU A 17 11.30 13.72 -1.51
N TYR A 18 11.57 14.78 -0.75
CA TYR A 18 12.03 14.69 0.63
C TYR A 18 10.96 14.08 1.54
N LEU A 19 9.70 14.52 1.43
CA LEU A 19 8.57 13.93 2.15
C LEU A 19 8.42 12.45 1.80
N GLY A 20 8.45 12.11 0.50
CA GLY A 20 8.45 10.73 0.04
C GLY A 20 9.58 9.92 0.66
N LEU A 21 10.80 10.47 0.69
CA LEU A 21 11.98 9.79 1.25
C LEU A 21 11.83 9.50 2.74
N VAL A 22 11.38 10.46 3.54
CA VAL A 22 11.15 10.28 4.98
C VAL A 22 10.05 9.26 5.24
N LEU A 23 8.92 9.36 4.53
CA LEU A 23 7.80 8.41 4.64
C LEU A 23 8.20 7.00 4.19
N GLY A 24 8.94 6.91 3.10
CA GLY A 24 9.50 5.67 2.58
C GLY A 24 10.45 5.03 3.59
N LEU A 25 11.38 5.81 4.14
CA LEU A 25 12.37 5.32 5.11
C LEU A 25 11.69 4.79 6.37
N THR A 26 10.76 5.54 6.95
CA THR A 26 9.99 5.12 8.13
C THR A 26 9.18 3.85 7.86
N PHE A 27 8.49 3.77 6.70
CA PHE A 27 7.76 2.58 6.29
C PHE A 27 8.69 1.38 6.08
N GLY A 28 9.82 1.55 5.37
CA GLY A 28 10.78 0.49 5.07
C GLY A 28 11.43 -0.08 6.33
N VAL A 29 11.78 0.80 7.28
CA VAL A 29 12.26 0.43 8.62
C VAL A 29 11.18 -0.37 9.35
N GLY A 30 9.96 0.17 9.48
CA GLY A 30 8.86 -0.50 10.18
C GLY A 30 8.49 -1.86 9.57
N ALA A 31 8.41 -1.94 8.24
CA ALA A 31 8.04 -3.15 7.51
C ALA A 31 9.10 -4.26 7.66
N THR A 32 10.38 -3.91 7.68
CA THR A 32 11.47 -4.88 7.84
C THR A 32 11.59 -5.36 9.28
N LEU A 33 11.42 -4.47 10.27
CA LEU A 33 11.44 -4.84 11.69
C LEU A 33 10.34 -5.84 12.05
N SER A 34 9.14 -5.58 11.55
CA SER A 34 7.91 -6.27 11.94
C SER A 34 7.54 -7.47 11.08
N HIS A 35 8.27 -7.73 9.99
CA HIS A 35 7.87 -8.72 8.98
C HIS A 35 6.44 -8.53 8.47
N PHE A 36 6.08 -7.27 8.22
CA PHE A 36 4.74 -6.87 7.79
C PHE A 36 4.33 -7.60 6.51
N CYS A 37 3.26 -8.42 6.57
CA CYS A 37 2.90 -9.29 5.46
C CYS A 37 1.41 -9.66 5.43
N LEU A 38 0.68 -9.10 4.47
CA LEU A 38 -0.73 -9.45 4.23
C LEU A 38 -0.90 -10.93 3.83
N ARG A 39 0.03 -11.49 3.05
CA ARG A 39 -0.03 -12.91 2.66
C ARG A 39 -0.09 -13.84 3.87
N LYS A 40 0.65 -13.53 4.94
CA LYS A 40 0.65 -14.37 6.14
C LYS A 40 -0.68 -14.32 6.87
N LEU A 41 -1.33 -13.15 6.93
CA LEU A 41 -2.72 -13.03 7.40
C LEU A 41 -3.65 -13.96 6.61
N VAL A 42 -3.57 -13.98 5.28
CA VAL A 42 -4.43 -14.86 4.45
C VAL A 42 -4.20 -16.35 4.74
N ILE A 43 -2.94 -16.76 4.91
CA ILE A 43 -2.59 -18.16 5.25
C ILE A 43 -3.12 -18.51 6.65
N ASP A 44 -2.87 -17.65 7.63
CA ASP A 44 -3.28 -17.85 9.02
C ASP A 44 -4.81 -17.91 9.14
N VAL A 45 -5.54 -17.07 8.38
CA VAL A 45 -7.01 -17.13 8.25
C VAL A 45 -7.44 -18.47 7.64
N SER A 46 -6.75 -18.97 6.61
CA SER A 46 -7.09 -20.25 5.98
C SER A 46 -6.93 -21.46 6.90
N GLN A 47 -6.02 -21.37 7.88
CA GLN A 47 -5.71 -22.42 8.84
C GLN A 47 -6.42 -22.21 10.19
N PHE A 48 -7.21 -21.15 10.34
CA PHE A 48 -7.82 -20.71 11.61
C PHE A 48 -6.81 -20.57 12.77
N ASN A 49 -5.54 -20.28 12.45
CA ASN A 49 -4.47 -20.14 13.44
C ASN A 49 -3.75 -18.81 13.24
N MET A 50 -4.03 -17.83 14.10
CA MET A 50 -3.48 -16.49 14.02
C MET A 50 -2.06 -16.43 14.59
N GLY A 51 -1.07 -16.16 13.73
CA GLY A 51 0.31 -15.98 14.12
C GLY A 51 0.67 -14.53 14.46
N PRO A 52 1.86 -14.28 15.04
CA PRO A 52 2.34 -12.93 15.36
C PRO A 52 2.34 -11.98 14.15
N SER A 53 2.69 -12.47 12.96
CA SER A 53 2.75 -11.65 11.73
C SER A 53 1.37 -11.22 11.23
N SER A 54 0.30 -12.00 11.47
CA SER A 54 -1.06 -11.62 11.07
C SER A 54 -1.57 -10.49 11.95
N TYR A 55 -1.38 -10.61 13.27
CA TYR A 55 -1.67 -9.57 14.24
C TYR A 55 -0.88 -8.29 13.97
N THR A 56 0.37 -8.40 13.51
CA THR A 56 1.20 -7.24 13.11
C THR A 56 0.53 -6.45 11.97
N TRP A 57 -0.02 -7.13 10.96
CA TRP A 57 -0.69 -6.47 9.85
C TRP A 57 -1.99 -5.77 10.30
N LEU A 58 -2.78 -6.46 11.14
CA LEU A 58 -4.00 -5.92 11.73
C LEU A 58 -3.72 -4.73 12.66
N LEU A 59 -2.63 -4.77 13.42
CA LEU A 59 -2.19 -3.66 14.27
C LEU A 59 -1.82 -2.45 13.42
N GLY A 60 -1.07 -2.65 12.34
CA GLY A 60 -0.75 -1.57 11.39
C GLY A 60 -2.02 -0.93 10.80
N LEU A 61 -3.01 -1.74 10.43
CA LEU A 61 -4.31 -1.26 9.96
C LEU A 61 -5.03 -0.47 11.06
N GLY A 62 -5.15 -1.03 12.26
CA GLY A 62 -5.83 -0.37 13.39
C GLY A 62 -5.17 0.96 13.77
N VAL A 63 -3.84 1.00 13.82
CA VAL A 63 -3.08 2.23 14.10
C VAL A 63 -3.27 3.25 12.98
N SER A 64 -3.22 2.83 11.70
CA SER A 64 -3.47 3.75 10.59
C SER A 64 -4.87 4.36 10.66
N LEU A 65 -5.89 3.54 10.94
CA LEU A 65 -7.27 4.00 11.04
C LEU A 65 -7.49 4.90 12.25
N LEU A 66 -6.97 4.54 13.42
CA LEU A 66 -7.07 5.38 14.61
C LEU A 66 -6.36 6.72 14.41
N ALA A 67 -5.14 6.71 13.86
CA ALA A 67 -4.35 7.91 13.66
C ALA A 67 -4.96 8.84 12.60
N THR A 68 -5.49 8.31 11.50
CA THR A 68 -6.19 9.14 10.51
C THR A 68 -7.50 9.70 11.04
N GLN A 69 -8.26 8.94 11.82
CA GLN A 69 -9.49 9.43 12.44
C GLN A 69 -9.25 10.53 13.47
N LEU A 70 -8.13 10.47 14.21
CA LEU A 70 -7.72 11.55 15.10
C LEU A 70 -7.28 12.80 14.34
N LEU A 71 -6.58 12.64 13.21
CA LEU A 71 -6.17 13.78 12.36
C LEU A 71 -7.37 14.50 11.75
N LEU A 72 -8.39 13.75 11.33
CA LEU A 72 -9.64 14.29 10.78
C LEU A 72 -10.49 15.08 11.80
N GLN A 73 -10.16 15.08 13.09
CA GLN A 73 -10.83 15.92 14.10
C GLN A 73 -10.24 17.34 14.18
N GLY A 74 -9.08 17.58 13.55
CA GLY A 74 -8.50 18.92 13.47
C GLY A 74 -8.90 19.64 12.18
N ASP A 75 -9.05 20.96 12.23
CA ASP A 75 -9.38 21.85 11.09
C ASP A 75 -8.35 21.80 9.93
N ALA A 76 -7.20 21.15 10.11
CA ALA A 76 -6.04 21.26 9.22
C ALA A 76 -5.93 20.16 8.14
N SER A 77 -6.91 19.26 8.00
CA SER A 77 -6.85 18.20 6.99
C SER A 77 -8.22 17.80 6.45
N ASP A 78 -8.74 18.53 5.47
CA ASP A 78 -9.81 17.97 4.63
C ASP A 78 -9.15 16.94 3.69
N ILE A 79 -9.59 15.69 3.82
CA ILE A 79 -9.13 14.54 3.01
C ILE A 79 -10.24 14.18 2.00
N SER A 80 -11.28 15.02 1.89
CA SER A 80 -12.44 14.84 1.01
C SER A 80 -12.07 14.70 -0.46
N GLU A 81 -11.01 15.35 -0.93
CA GLU A 81 -10.51 15.28 -2.32
C GLU A 81 -9.50 14.15 -2.57
N ALA A 82 -9.27 13.23 -1.62
CA ALA A 82 -8.29 12.17 -1.83
C ALA A 82 -8.59 11.36 -3.11
N GLN A 83 -7.56 11.07 -3.90
CA GLN A 83 -7.73 10.37 -5.20
C GLN A 83 -8.38 8.97 -5.05
N ILE A 84 -8.26 8.35 -3.88
CA ILE A 84 -8.89 7.05 -3.57
C ILE A 84 -10.42 7.18 -3.41
N ILE A 85 -10.91 8.37 -3.07
CA ILE A 85 -12.31 8.71 -2.83
C ILE A 85 -12.96 9.24 -4.12
N ALA A 86 -12.20 9.96 -4.95
CA ALA A 86 -12.63 10.50 -6.24
C ALA A 86 -12.60 9.47 -7.40
N ALA A 87 -12.17 8.23 -7.15
CA ALA A 87 -12.23 7.18 -8.15
C ALA A 87 -13.69 6.70 -8.30
N ASP A 88 -14.31 7.00 -9.44
CA ASP A 88 -15.67 6.57 -9.82
C ASP A 88 -15.96 5.15 -9.31
N ALA A 89 -17.09 5.00 -8.60
CA ALA A 89 -17.48 3.78 -7.88
C ALA A 89 -17.90 2.64 -8.82
N SER A 90 -16.97 2.18 -9.64
CA SER A 90 -17.05 0.91 -10.35
C SER A 90 -16.83 -0.23 -9.34
N LEU A 91 -17.82 -1.10 -9.16
CA LEU A 91 -17.71 -2.24 -8.24
C LEU A 91 -16.91 -3.40 -8.90
N SER A 92 -16.98 -3.51 -10.22
CA SER A 92 -16.27 -4.56 -10.97
C SER A 92 -14.75 -4.44 -10.87
N GLY A 93 -14.21 -3.22 -10.85
CA GLY A 93 -12.77 -2.97 -10.74
C GLY A 93 -12.15 -3.56 -9.46
N PRO A 94 -12.60 -3.14 -8.26
CA PRO A 94 -12.21 -3.70 -6.97
C PRO A 94 -12.32 -5.22 -6.89
N ILE A 95 -13.39 -5.81 -7.43
CA ILE A 95 -13.62 -7.26 -7.38
C ILE A 95 -12.62 -8.00 -8.26
N ILE A 96 -12.60 -7.69 -9.57
CA ILE A 96 -11.77 -8.40 -10.54
C ILE A 96 -10.29 -8.16 -10.23
N GLY A 97 -9.91 -6.90 -10.04
CA GLY A 97 -8.53 -6.53 -9.75
C GLY A 97 -8.05 -7.06 -8.40
N GLY A 98 -8.91 -7.02 -7.37
CA GLY A 98 -8.61 -7.54 -6.05
C GLY A 98 -8.36 -9.05 -6.07
N LEU A 99 -9.23 -9.82 -6.74
CA LEU A 99 -9.04 -11.26 -6.90
C LEU A 99 -7.75 -11.60 -7.65
N MET A 100 -7.46 -10.92 -8.77
CA MET A 100 -6.22 -11.10 -9.53
C MET A 100 -4.98 -10.78 -8.69
N PHE A 101 -5.02 -9.66 -7.94
CA PHE A 101 -3.92 -9.25 -7.07
C PHE A 101 -3.69 -10.24 -5.93
N GLY A 102 -4.76 -10.70 -5.27
CA GLY A 102 -4.72 -11.70 -4.22
C GLY A 102 -4.11 -13.02 -4.69
N PHE A 103 -4.51 -13.47 -5.88
CA PHE A 103 -3.97 -14.68 -6.48
C PHE A 103 -2.47 -14.55 -6.76
N GLY A 104 -2.06 -13.46 -7.42
CA GLY A 104 -0.66 -13.17 -7.71
C GLY A 104 0.21 -13.00 -6.45
N MET A 105 -0.34 -12.46 -5.36
CA MET A 105 0.36 -12.31 -4.07
C MET A 105 0.75 -13.67 -3.48
N VAL A 106 -0.15 -14.65 -3.51
CA VAL A 106 0.14 -16.01 -3.00
C VAL A 106 1.12 -16.71 -3.92
N LEU A 107 0.99 -16.52 -5.23
CA LEU A 107 1.86 -17.13 -6.23
C LEU A 107 3.31 -16.63 -6.13
N SER A 108 3.52 -15.33 -5.94
CA SER A 108 4.84 -14.69 -5.77
C SER A 108 5.39 -14.76 -4.33
N ARG A 109 4.62 -15.30 -3.38
CA ARG A 109 4.96 -15.42 -1.95
C ARG A 109 5.20 -14.08 -1.24
N GLY A 110 4.71 -12.97 -1.79
CA GLY A 110 4.81 -11.64 -1.18
C GLY A 110 3.84 -10.65 -1.82
N CYS A 111 3.37 -9.67 -1.06
CA CYS A 111 2.64 -8.53 -1.61
C CYS A 111 3.60 -7.45 -2.10
N SER A 112 3.10 -6.41 -2.78
CA SER A 112 3.91 -5.35 -3.39
C SER A 112 4.97 -4.75 -2.44
N SER A 113 4.55 -4.36 -1.23
CA SER A 113 5.47 -3.83 -0.21
C SER A 113 6.50 -4.85 0.27
N ARG A 114 6.09 -6.12 0.45
CA ARG A 114 6.98 -7.19 0.88
C ARG A 114 8.01 -7.55 -0.19
N GLN A 115 7.61 -7.58 -1.47
CA GLN A 115 8.55 -7.80 -2.57
C GLN A 115 9.61 -6.72 -2.56
N PHE A 116 9.21 -5.46 -2.40
CA PHE A 116 10.15 -4.34 -2.38
C PHE A 116 11.16 -4.42 -1.21
N VAL A 117 10.70 -4.76 -0.01
CA VAL A 117 11.59 -5.00 1.15
C VAL A 117 12.53 -6.20 0.93
N LEU A 118 12.07 -7.27 0.28
CA LEU A 118 12.90 -8.44 0.00
C LEU A 118 13.98 -8.18 -1.07
N ILE A 119 13.74 -7.24 -1.98
CA ILE A 119 14.77 -6.79 -2.93
C ILE A 119 15.93 -6.17 -2.16
N ALA A 120 15.66 -5.34 -1.16
CA ALA A 120 16.69 -4.72 -0.33
C ALA A 120 17.50 -5.73 0.50
N SER A 121 16.92 -6.89 0.81
CA SER A 121 17.63 -7.99 1.50
C SER A 121 18.41 -8.92 0.55
N GLY A 122 18.41 -8.67 -0.77
CA GLY A 122 19.18 -9.44 -1.76
C GLY A 122 18.42 -10.55 -2.51
N ASN A 123 17.08 -10.58 -2.46
CA ASN A 123 16.30 -11.62 -3.15
C ASN A 123 16.05 -11.25 -4.63
N LEU A 124 16.68 -11.96 -5.56
CA LEU A 124 16.53 -11.72 -7.01
C LEU A 124 15.12 -12.11 -7.51
N ARG A 125 14.45 -13.06 -6.85
CA ARG A 125 13.10 -13.50 -7.23
C ARG A 125 12.10 -12.36 -7.04
N SER A 126 12.18 -11.66 -5.90
CA SER A 126 11.34 -10.50 -5.62
C SER A 126 11.64 -9.34 -6.56
N LEU A 127 12.91 -9.15 -6.94
CA LEU A 127 13.29 -8.14 -7.92
C LEU A 127 12.62 -8.40 -9.26
N PHE A 128 12.72 -9.63 -9.74
CA PHE A 128 12.11 -10.01 -11.00
C PHE A 128 10.59 -9.84 -10.99
N THR A 129 9.90 -10.30 -9.93
CA THR A 129 8.44 -10.10 -9.77
C THR A 129 8.06 -8.63 -9.72
N PHE A 130 8.83 -7.81 -8.99
CA PHE A 130 8.53 -6.39 -8.84
C PHE A 130 8.71 -5.62 -10.14
N ILE A 131 9.72 -5.96 -10.94
CA ILE A 131 9.89 -5.40 -12.29
C ILE A 131 8.71 -5.79 -13.17
N THR A 132 8.27 -7.05 -13.14
CA THR A 132 7.10 -7.48 -13.93
C THR A 132 5.83 -6.76 -13.48
N PHE A 133 5.65 -6.62 -12.17
CA PHE A 133 4.56 -5.88 -11.55
C PHE A 133 4.55 -4.40 -11.99
N ALA A 134 5.70 -3.72 -11.94
CA ALA A 134 5.83 -2.33 -12.34
C ALA A 134 5.55 -2.16 -13.83
N LEU A 135 6.03 -3.08 -14.67
CA LEU A 135 5.83 -3.05 -16.12
C LEU A 135 4.36 -3.22 -16.48
N THR A 136 3.68 -4.24 -15.93
CA THR A 136 2.25 -4.44 -16.23
C THR A 136 1.36 -3.37 -15.61
N ALA A 137 1.73 -2.82 -14.44
CA ALA A 137 1.05 -1.67 -13.88
C ALA A 137 1.20 -0.44 -14.81
N GLN A 138 2.40 -0.17 -15.34
CA GLN A 138 2.62 0.95 -16.27
C GLN A 138 1.82 0.77 -17.56
N LEU A 139 1.77 -0.45 -18.10
CA LEU A 139 0.95 -0.76 -19.29
C LEU A 139 -0.55 -0.53 -19.05
N ALA A 140 -1.04 -0.74 -17.82
CA ALA A 140 -2.43 -0.50 -17.45
C ALA A 140 -2.75 0.94 -17.08
N TYR A 141 -1.78 1.71 -16.55
CA TYR A 141 -1.97 3.12 -16.21
C TYR A 141 -1.97 4.03 -17.45
N GLY A 142 -0.99 3.86 -18.34
CA GLY A 142 -0.81 4.76 -19.50
C GLY A 142 -0.42 4.04 -20.80
N GLY A 143 -0.47 2.70 -20.82
CA GLY A 143 -0.14 1.91 -22.00
C GLY A 143 -1.37 1.35 -22.73
N GLN A 144 -1.12 0.32 -23.54
CA GLN A 144 -2.13 -0.33 -24.38
C GLN A 144 -3.23 -1.08 -23.58
N LEU A 145 -2.98 -1.39 -22.30
CA LEU A 145 -3.93 -2.10 -21.44
C LEU A 145 -4.93 -1.16 -20.74
N THR A 146 -4.88 0.14 -21.02
CA THR A 146 -5.85 1.13 -20.54
C THR A 146 -7.28 0.82 -21.02
N SER A 147 -7.45 0.39 -22.27
CA SER A 147 -8.77 -0.04 -22.79
C SER A 147 -9.31 -1.24 -22.00
N LEU A 148 -8.46 -2.21 -21.69
CA LEU A 148 -8.84 -3.40 -20.94
C LEU A 148 -9.20 -3.04 -19.49
N ARG A 149 -8.44 -2.13 -18.87
CA ARG A 149 -8.75 -1.57 -17.56
C ARG A 149 -10.13 -0.90 -17.57
N ASN A 150 -10.39 0.00 -18.52
CA ASN A 150 -11.66 0.72 -18.58
C ASN A 150 -12.83 -0.25 -18.83
N GLN A 151 -12.68 -1.22 -19.72
CA GLN A 151 -13.69 -2.28 -19.91
C GLN A 151 -13.94 -3.06 -18.62
N ALA A 152 -12.88 -3.44 -17.89
CA ALA A 152 -12.98 -4.13 -16.60
C ALA A 152 -13.71 -3.29 -15.54
N GLN A 153 -13.50 -1.98 -15.53
CA GLN A 153 -14.16 -1.03 -14.61
C GLN A 153 -15.59 -0.71 -15.06
N ASP A 154 -15.90 -0.80 -16.35
CA ASP A 154 -17.20 -0.42 -16.90
C ASP A 154 -18.25 -1.55 -16.89
N LEU A 155 -17.85 -2.81 -16.68
CA LEU A 155 -18.79 -3.95 -16.59
C LEU A 155 -19.86 -3.73 -15.53
N TRP A 156 -19.51 -3.11 -14.41
CA TRP A 156 -20.43 -2.86 -13.31
C TRP A 156 -20.14 -1.50 -12.67
N ARG A 157 -20.46 -0.45 -13.43
CA ARG A 157 -20.65 0.90 -12.88
C ARG A 157 -21.96 0.92 -12.11
N LEU A 158 -21.87 1.13 -10.81
CA LEU A 158 -23.01 1.63 -10.06
C LEU A 158 -22.75 3.11 -9.83
N ASP A 159 -23.68 3.96 -10.26
CA ASP A 159 -23.68 5.39 -9.98
C ASP A 159 -24.06 5.63 -8.52
N TRP A 160 -23.26 5.10 -7.57
CA TRP A 160 -23.43 5.43 -6.17
C TRP A 160 -22.92 6.84 -5.94
N PRO A 161 -23.73 7.74 -5.35
CA PRO A 161 -23.28 9.08 -4.99
C PRO A 161 -22.29 9.09 -3.82
N THR A 162 -22.04 7.93 -3.18
CA THR A 162 -21.33 7.82 -1.90
C THR A 162 -20.09 6.93 -2.02
N SER A 163 -18.90 7.56 -2.05
CA SER A 163 -17.61 6.85 -2.07
C SER A 163 -17.01 6.62 -0.67
N GLN A 164 -17.57 7.29 0.35
CA GLN A 164 -17.17 7.17 1.75
C GLN A 164 -18.20 6.39 2.57
N LEU A 165 -17.72 5.55 3.50
CA LEU A 165 -18.58 4.74 4.37
C LEU A 165 -19.47 5.58 5.30
N TYR A 166 -19.09 6.83 5.57
CA TYR A 166 -19.80 7.77 6.45
C TYR A 166 -21.21 8.12 5.94
N ASP A 167 -21.40 8.15 4.61
CA ASP A 167 -22.69 8.48 4.00
C ASP A 167 -23.64 7.27 3.97
N VAL A 168 -23.11 6.04 4.03
CA VAL A 168 -23.89 4.80 4.00
C VAL A 168 -24.32 4.38 5.41
N LEU A 169 -23.45 4.63 6.40
CA LEU A 169 -23.75 4.45 7.82
C LEU A 169 -23.52 5.80 8.52
N PRO A 170 -24.56 6.59 8.82
CA PRO A 170 -24.42 7.86 9.51
C PRO A 170 -24.11 7.63 11.00
N LEU A 171 -22.93 7.06 11.28
CA LEU A 171 -22.37 6.99 12.62
C LEU A 171 -21.47 8.20 12.83
N ALA A 172 -21.58 8.83 14.00
CA ALA A 172 -20.66 9.89 14.39
C ALA A 172 -19.21 9.42 14.27
N GLN A 173 -18.32 10.28 13.77
CA GLN A 173 -16.89 10.04 13.54
C GLN A 173 -16.15 9.37 14.72
N SER A 174 -16.63 9.59 15.96
CA SER A 174 -16.17 8.94 17.18
C SER A 174 -16.27 7.41 17.16
N HIS A 175 -17.27 6.82 16.50
CA HIS A 175 -17.45 5.37 16.42
C HIS A 175 -16.35 4.69 15.60
N TYR A 176 -15.89 5.33 14.53
CA TYR A 176 -14.81 4.79 13.71
C TYR A 176 -13.46 4.84 14.43
N ALA A 177 -13.22 5.89 15.24
CA ALA A 177 -12.06 5.93 16.14
C ALA A 177 -12.11 4.79 17.18
N ILE A 178 -13.30 4.47 17.73
CA ILE A 178 -13.49 3.34 18.65
C ILE A 178 -13.20 2.01 17.95
N VAL A 179 -13.67 1.82 16.71
CA VAL A 179 -13.35 0.61 15.92
C VAL A 179 -11.84 0.46 15.73
N GLY A 180 -11.13 1.54 15.39
CA GLY A 180 -9.68 1.55 15.32
C GLY A 180 -9.02 1.14 16.64
N LEU A 181 -9.50 1.70 17.76
CA LEU A 181 -9.00 1.40 19.09
C LEU A 181 -9.22 -0.06 19.49
N VAL A 182 -10.38 -0.63 19.17
CA VAL A 182 -10.69 -2.04 19.40
C VAL A 182 -9.75 -2.94 18.58
N ILE A 183 -9.53 -2.63 17.30
CA ILE A 183 -8.60 -3.39 16.44
C ILE A 183 -7.18 -3.32 16.99
N VAL A 184 -6.72 -2.15 17.43
CA VAL A 184 -5.40 -1.98 18.06
C VAL A 184 -5.33 -2.78 19.36
N GLY A 185 -6.33 -2.71 20.23
CA GLY A 185 -6.36 -3.45 21.50
C GLY A 185 -6.31 -4.97 21.29
N LEU A 186 -7.15 -5.50 20.39
CA LEU A 186 -7.23 -6.94 20.09
C LEU A 186 -5.96 -7.48 19.44
N SER A 187 -5.27 -6.68 18.62
CA SER A 187 -4.03 -7.08 17.96
C SER A 187 -2.79 -6.85 18.82
N ALA A 188 -2.76 -5.82 19.66
CA ALA A 188 -1.63 -5.52 20.55
C ALA A 188 -1.55 -6.50 21.73
N ALA A 189 -2.68 -6.90 22.32
CA ALA A 189 -2.72 -7.82 23.47
C ALA A 189 -1.93 -9.14 23.24
N PRO A 190 -2.14 -9.89 22.14
CA PRO A 190 -1.37 -11.11 21.89
C PRO A 190 0.11 -10.83 21.57
N LEU A 191 0.44 -9.71 20.92
CA LEU A 191 1.83 -9.32 20.62
C LEU A 191 2.63 -9.00 21.89
N ILE A 192 2.00 -8.27 22.82
CA ILE A 192 2.61 -7.94 24.12
C ILE A 192 2.82 -9.23 24.91
N LYS A 193 1.83 -10.14 24.93
CA LYS A 193 1.92 -11.43 25.62
C LYS A 193 3.04 -12.31 25.07
N GLN A 194 3.25 -12.31 23.75
CA GLN A 194 4.34 -13.04 23.09
C GLN A 194 5.70 -12.31 23.13
N ARG A 195 5.78 -11.15 23.79
CA ARG A 195 6.99 -10.31 23.92
C ARG A 195 7.60 -9.92 22.56
N ALA A 196 6.77 -9.77 21.54
CA ALA A 196 7.19 -9.49 20.17
C ALA A 196 7.38 -7.98 19.90
N TRP A 197 8.24 -7.33 20.70
CA TRP A 197 8.58 -5.91 20.60
C TRP A 197 8.90 -5.38 19.18
N PRO A 198 9.67 -6.09 18.32
CA PRO A 198 9.97 -5.59 16.97
C PRO A 198 8.74 -5.55 16.05
N GLN A 199 7.76 -6.43 16.29
CA GLN A 199 6.51 -6.46 15.53
C GLN A 199 5.58 -5.33 15.95
N LEU A 200 5.49 -5.08 17.25
CA LEU A 200 4.67 -4.01 17.80
C LEU A 200 5.18 -2.63 17.38
N THR A 201 6.48 -2.38 17.55
CA THR A 201 7.12 -1.12 17.13
C THR A 201 7.07 -0.91 15.63
N GLY A 202 7.33 -1.95 14.82
CA GLY A 202 7.29 -1.81 13.37
C GLY A 202 5.87 -1.62 12.81
N ALA A 203 4.85 -2.28 13.37
CA ALA A 203 3.45 -2.04 12.98
C ALA A 203 2.96 -0.65 13.38
N LEU A 204 3.36 -0.16 14.56
CA LEU A 204 3.10 1.22 14.99
C LEU A 204 3.74 2.23 14.01
N LEU A 205 5.03 2.03 13.67
CA LEU A 205 5.73 2.87 12.70
C LEU A 205 5.05 2.88 11.33
N VAL A 206 4.64 1.72 10.82
CA VAL A 206 3.93 1.63 9.53
C VAL A 206 2.59 2.37 9.59
N GLY A 207 1.78 2.15 10.63
CA GLY A 207 0.48 2.81 10.77
C GLY A 207 0.61 4.33 10.88
N LEU A 208 1.55 4.82 11.69
CA LEU A 208 1.84 6.24 11.84
C LEU A 208 2.40 6.86 10.56
N ALA A 209 3.25 6.14 9.81
CA ALA A 209 3.77 6.63 8.53
C ALA A 209 2.64 6.86 7.50
N ILE A 210 1.59 6.04 7.51
CA ILE A 210 0.44 6.22 6.61
C ILE A 210 -0.37 7.46 7.00
N ALA A 211 -0.63 7.65 8.29
CA ALA A 211 -1.31 8.84 8.80
C ALA A 211 -0.50 10.12 8.54
N ALA A 212 0.82 10.08 8.76
CA ALA A 212 1.73 11.17 8.41
C ALA A 212 1.76 11.43 6.89
N GLY A 213 1.64 10.37 6.08
CA GLY A 213 1.50 10.48 4.63
C GLY A 213 0.28 11.29 4.23
N TRP A 214 -0.89 10.99 4.78
CA TRP A 214 -2.10 11.79 4.57
C TRP A 214 -1.93 13.24 5.01
N HIS A 215 -1.46 13.46 6.24
CA HIS A 215 -1.31 14.82 6.77
C HIS A 215 -0.34 15.66 5.93
N SER A 216 0.83 15.10 5.59
CA SER A 216 1.85 15.81 4.82
C SER A 216 1.41 16.14 3.39
N THR A 217 0.71 15.23 2.71
CA THR A 217 0.26 15.49 1.34
C THR A 217 -0.96 16.38 1.28
N SER A 218 -1.90 16.26 2.23
CA SER A 218 -2.99 17.23 2.38
C SER A 218 -2.43 18.63 2.64
N PHE A 219 -1.48 18.77 3.55
CA PHE A 219 -0.85 20.06 3.85
C PHE A 219 -0.20 20.69 2.60
N VAL A 220 0.55 19.91 1.82
CA VAL A 220 1.13 20.39 0.56
C VAL A 220 0.06 20.74 -0.49
N ALA A 221 -1.01 19.96 -0.57
CA ALA A 221 -2.11 20.20 -1.51
C ALA A 221 -2.81 21.55 -1.23
N TYR A 222 -3.06 21.87 0.04
CA TYR A 222 -3.64 23.16 0.46
C TYR A 222 -2.78 24.35 0.07
N HIS A 223 -1.48 24.29 0.38
CA HIS A 223 -0.57 25.41 0.13
C HIS A 223 -0.13 25.52 -1.34
N SER A 224 -0.35 24.49 -2.15
CA SER A 224 0.01 24.50 -3.58
C SER A 224 -1.19 24.77 -4.49
N PHE A 225 -2.32 25.29 -3.97
CA PHE A 225 -3.57 25.53 -4.71
C PHE A 225 -4.05 24.31 -5.51
N GLY A 226 -3.96 23.10 -4.94
CA GLY A 226 -4.44 21.88 -5.60
C GLY A 226 -3.55 21.37 -6.73
N ALA A 227 -2.28 21.79 -6.81
CA ALA A 227 -1.33 21.25 -7.80
C ALA A 227 -1.15 19.71 -7.73
N MET A 228 -1.49 19.08 -6.60
CA MET A 228 -1.59 17.62 -6.44
C MET A 228 -2.72 17.26 -5.47
N LEU A 229 -3.37 16.11 -5.70
CA LEU A 229 -4.39 15.57 -4.80
C LEU A 229 -3.75 14.92 -3.56
N PRO A 230 -4.45 14.90 -2.41
CA PRO A 230 -4.00 14.18 -1.22
C PRO A 230 -3.82 12.68 -1.52
N GLN A 231 -2.63 12.16 -1.22
CA GLN A 231 -2.29 10.75 -1.38
C GLN A 231 -1.45 10.26 -0.20
N SER A 232 -1.70 9.03 0.22
CA SER A 232 -0.88 8.35 1.23
C SER A 232 0.03 7.32 0.59
N ILE A 233 0.70 6.53 1.44
CA ILE A 233 1.69 5.53 1.01
C ILE A 233 1.01 4.47 0.14
N THR A 234 1.49 4.34 -1.10
CA THR A 234 1.10 3.27 -2.04
C THR A 234 2.33 2.78 -2.79
N PHE A 235 2.28 1.55 -3.32
CA PHE A 235 3.40 0.98 -4.08
C PHE A 235 3.10 0.82 -5.57
N SER A 236 1.82 0.83 -6.00
CA SER A 236 1.45 0.60 -7.40
C SER A 236 1.78 1.78 -8.30
N ALA A 237 1.24 2.96 -8.00
CA ALA A 237 1.45 4.14 -8.83
C ALA A 237 2.93 4.58 -8.84
N PRO A 238 3.64 4.65 -7.69
CA PRO A 238 5.07 4.95 -7.69
C PRO A 238 5.92 3.95 -8.47
N ALA A 239 5.63 2.65 -8.40
CA ALA A 239 6.40 1.64 -9.13
C ALA A 239 6.28 1.82 -10.65
N ALA A 240 5.07 2.07 -11.14
CA ALA A 240 4.81 2.32 -12.55
C ALA A 240 5.50 3.61 -13.02
N GLN A 241 5.30 4.72 -12.28
CA GLN A 241 5.86 6.02 -12.60
C GLN A 241 7.39 6.03 -12.60
N ASN A 242 8.04 5.39 -11.63
CA ASN A 242 9.50 5.29 -11.59
C ASN A 242 10.06 4.45 -12.74
N LEU A 243 9.30 3.45 -13.19
CA LEU A 243 9.71 2.65 -14.33
C LEU A 243 9.74 3.51 -15.60
N ILE A 244 8.67 4.27 -15.90
CA ILE A 244 8.64 5.12 -17.09
C ILE A 244 9.65 6.26 -17.04
N THR A 245 9.97 6.82 -15.86
CA THR A 245 11.03 7.84 -15.73
C THR A 245 12.42 7.30 -16.04
N ILE A 246 12.66 6.00 -15.86
CA ILE A 246 13.93 5.37 -16.24
C ILE A 246 13.99 5.17 -17.76
N PHE A 247 12.86 4.87 -18.40
CA PHE A 247 12.79 4.62 -19.85
C PHE A 247 12.64 5.89 -20.70
N SER A 248 12.00 6.93 -20.18
CA SER A 248 11.78 8.21 -20.87
C SER A 248 12.63 9.29 -20.23
N LEU A 249 13.57 9.85 -21.01
CA LEU A 249 14.46 10.95 -20.60
C LEU A 249 13.72 12.26 -20.26
N ASP A 250 12.47 12.41 -20.70
CA ASP A 250 11.66 13.63 -20.52
C ASP A 250 10.80 13.64 -19.25
N ALA A 251 10.71 12.54 -18.51
CA ALA A 251 9.82 12.47 -17.35
C ALA A 251 10.53 12.98 -16.07
N PRO A 252 9.95 13.92 -15.31
CA PRO A 252 10.58 14.45 -14.12
C PRO A 252 10.73 13.36 -13.05
N PHE A 253 11.99 13.07 -12.69
CA PHE A 253 12.38 12.07 -11.69
C PHE A 253 12.00 12.47 -10.26
N VAL A 254 11.69 13.74 -10.05
CA VAL A 254 11.44 14.34 -8.73
C VAL A 254 9.95 14.30 -8.40
N ARG A 255 9.47 13.14 -7.95
CA ARG A 255 8.09 12.92 -7.50
C ARG A 255 8.07 12.26 -6.12
N LEU A 256 6.99 12.47 -5.37
CA LEU A 256 6.75 11.83 -4.07
C LEU A 256 6.92 10.31 -4.13
N GLY A 257 6.44 9.68 -5.20
CA GLY A 257 6.57 8.23 -5.40
C GLY A 257 8.02 7.75 -5.52
N ALA A 258 8.89 8.53 -6.18
CA ALA A 258 10.32 8.20 -6.31
C ALA A 258 11.02 8.26 -4.95
N GLY A 259 10.78 9.35 -4.20
CA GLY A 259 11.26 9.47 -2.82
C GLY A 259 10.80 8.30 -1.96
N LEU A 260 9.52 7.91 -2.05
CA LEU A 260 8.95 6.81 -1.27
C LEU A 260 9.62 5.46 -1.55
N LEU A 261 9.85 5.11 -2.82
CA LEU A 261 10.54 3.87 -3.17
C LEU A 261 12.01 3.90 -2.75
N VAL A 262 12.73 4.99 -3.01
CA VAL A 262 14.14 5.12 -2.62
C VAL A 262 14.29 5.07 -1.10
N GLY A 263 13.46 5.82 -0.37
CA GLY A 263 13.42 5.82 1.08
C GLY A 263 13.11 4.44 1.65
N CYS A 264 12.10 3.74 1.09
CA CYS A 264 11.75 2.39 1.53
C CYS A 264 12.89 1.40 1.28
N PHE A 265 13.60 1.52 0.15
CA PHE A 265 14.75 0.69 -0.15
C PHE A 265 15.90 0.94 0.83
N VAL A 266 16.24 2.20 1.08
CA VAL A 266 17.30 2.59 2.03
C VAL A 266 16.94 2.14 3.45
N GLY A 267 15.71 2.39 3.89
CA GLY A 267 15.24 2.01 5.22
C GLY A 267 15.23 0.49 5.44
N SER A 268 14.81 -0.28 4.43
CA SER A 268 14.84 -1.74 4.52
C SER A 268 16.25 -2.32 4.40
N ALA A 269 17.10 -1.75 3.53
CA ALA A 269 18.50 -2.14 3.39
C ALA A 269 19.29 -1.90 4.69
N LEU A 270 19.09 -0.74 5.35
CA LEU A 270 19.74 -0.41 6.62
C LEU A 270 19.48 -1.48 7.69
N ILE A 271 18.23 -1.92 7.82
CA ILE A 271 17.87 -2.94 8.80
C ILE A 271 18.36 -4.32 8.39
N SER A 272 18.27 -4.66 7.10
CA SER A 272 18.76 -5.94 6.60
C SER A 272 20.27 -6.07 6.81
N LEU A 273 21.03 -4.98 6.63
CA LEU A 273 22.47 -4.92 6.89
C LEU A 273 22.76 -5.01 8.39
N LEU A 274 22.03 -4.27 9.22
CA LEU A 274 22.18 -4.28 10.66
C LEU A 274 21.90 -5.67 11.27
N ARG A 275 20.88 -6.36 10.75
CA ARG A 275 20.55 -7.75 11.15
C ARG A 275 21.43 -8.81 10.48
N ARG A 276 22.30 -8.43 9.55
CA ARG A 276 23.13 -9.34 8.73
C ARG A 276 22.30 -10.40 7.99
N ASP A 277 21.08 -10.05 7.61
CA ASP A 277 20.14 -10.92 6.90
C ASP A 277 20.28 -10.84 5.37
N PHE A 278 21.22 -10.03 4.88
CA PHE A 278 21.47 -9.88 3.45
C PHE A 278 21.97 -11.21 2.86
N LYS A 279 21.15 -11.81 1.99
CA LYS A 279 21.46 -13.08 1.33
C LYS A 279 21.03 -13.01 -0.13
N LEU A 280 21.98 -13.19 -1.04
CA LEU A 280 21.68 -13.30 -2.46
C LEU A 280 20.90 -14.59 -2.72
N GLN A 281 19.60 -14.47 -3.02
CA GLN A 281 18.73 -15.61 -3.31
C GLN A 281 18.33 -15.60 -4.78
N GLY A 282 18.74 -16.63 -5.51
CA GLY A 282 18.39 -16.83 -6.92
C GLY A 282 17.14 -17.68 -7.15
N PHE A 283 16.92 -18.04 -8.41
CA PHE A 283 15.92 -19.02 -8.82
C PHE A 283 16.46 -20.44 -8.61
N ASP A 284 15.55 -21.36 -8.32
CA ASP A 284 15.84 -22.78 -8.06
C ASP A 284 14.73 -23.63 -8.68
N THR A 285 14.93 -24.94 -8.81
CA THR A 285 13.97 -25.88 -9.42
C THR A 285 12.61 -25.86 -8.73
N GLN A 286 12.58 -25.58 -7.42
CA GLN A 286 11.34 -25.41 -6.63
C GLN A 286 10.67 -24.04 -6.80
N HIS A 287 11.34 -23.10 -7.46
CA HIS A 287 10.96 -21.69 -7.56
C HIS A 287 11.13 -21.19 -9.00
N PRO A 288 10.35 -21.74 -9.96
CA PRO A 288 10.54 -21.43 -11.38
C PRO A 288 10.25 -19.96 -11.69
N MET A 289 11.03 -19.39 -12.61
CA MET A 289 10.91 -17.99 -13.05
C MET A 289 9.52 -17.67 -13.64
N SER A 290 8.92 -18.62 -14.37
CA SER A 290 7.59 -18.48 -14.98
C SER A 290 6.50 -18.18 -13.95
N ARG A 291 6.56 -18.81 -12.77
CA ARG A 291 5.62 -18.58 -11.67
C ARG A 291 5.69 -17.13 -11.18
N TYR A 292 6.89 -16.58 -11.02
CA TYR A 292 7.09 -15.20 -10.58
C TYR A 292 6.72 -14.18 -11.65
N LEU A 293 6.91 -14.52 -12.93
CA LEU A 293 6.46 -13.72 -14.06
C LEU A 293 4.93 -13.58 -14.04
N VAL A 294 4.21 -14.71 -14.03
CA VAL A 294 2.74 -14.74 -14.00
C VAL A 294 2.19 -14.05 -12.75
N ALA A 295 2.87 -14.23 -11.60
CA ALA A 295 2.47 -13.56 -10.38
C ALA A 295 2.62 -12.03 -10.47
N GLY A 296 3.74 -11.55 -11.01
CA GLY A 296 3.98 -10.12 -11.22
C GLY A 296 2.99 -9.50 -12.20
N THR A 297 2.67 -10.18 -13.31
CA THR A 297 1.68 -9.68 -14.27
C THR A 297 0.29 -9.56 -13.67
N LEU A 298 -0.18 -10.60 -12.96
CA LEU A 298 -1.45 -10.61 -12.24
C LEU A 298 -1.53 -9.52 -11.17
N MET A 299 -0.47 -9.35 -10.37
CA MET A 299 -0.42 -8.30 -9.35
C MET A 299 -0.41 -6.91 -9.97
N GLY A 300 0.33 -6.67 -11.06
CA GLY A 300 0.42 -5.34 -11.66
C GLY A 300 -0.91 -4.92 -12.27
N LEU A 301 -1.48 -5.76 -13.14
CA LEU A 301 -2.81 -5.56 -13.72
C LEU A 301 -3.88 -5.42 -12.64
N GLY A 302 -3.91 -6.36 -11.71
CA GLY A 302 -4.90 -6.38 -10.63
C GLY A 302 -4.85 -5.12 -9.78
N SER A 303 -3.65 -4.60 -9.50
CA SER A 303 -3.52 -3.39 -8.68
C SER A 303 -4.03 -2.12 -9.36
N VAL A 304 -3.96 -2.04 -10.69
CA VAL A 304 -4.47 -0.88 -11.44
C VAL A 304 -5.99 -0.98 -11.62
N ILE A 305 -6.50 -2.17 -11.95
CA ILE A 305 -7.94 -2.43 -12.08
C ILE A 305 -8.67 -2.21 -10.75
N ALA A 306 -8.05 -2.65 -9.65
CA ALA A 306 -8.59 -2.44 -8.30
C ALA A 306 -8.32 -1.04 -7.73
N SER A 307 -7.67 -0.14 -8.49
CA SER A 307 -7.26 1.20 -8.02
C SER A 307 -6.38 1.21 -6.76
N GLY A 308 -5.70 0.10 -6.45
CA GLY A 308 -4.85 0.00 -5.28
C GLY A 308 -4.17 -1.36 -5.12
N CYS A 309 -3.12 -1.38 -4.30
CA CYS A 309 -2.47 -2.61 -3.83
C CYS A 309 -2.79 -2.89 -2.36
N SER A 310 -2.24 -3.96 -1.80
CA SER A 310 -2.41 -4.30 -0.37
C SER A 310 -2.17 -3.17 0.64
N VAL A 311 -1.22 -2.25 0.39
CA VAL A 311 -0.96 -1.10 1.25
C VAL A 311 -1.88 0.07 0.88
N GLY A 312 -2.00 0.35 -0.42
CA GLY A 312 -2.79 1.48 -0.91
C GLY A 312 -4.29 1.32 -0.71
N ALA A 313 -4.87 0.18 -1.09
CA ALA A 313 -6.27 -0.13 -0.77
C ALA A 313 -6.39 -0.58 0.70
N GLY A 314 -5.55 -1.50 1.16
CA GLY A 314 -5.77 -2.16 2.45
C GLY A 314 -5.50 -1.29 3.69
N LEU A 315 -4.48 -0.44 3.71
CA LEU A 315 -4.18 0.40 4.87
C LEU A 315 -4.62 1.83 4.60
N SER A 316 -4.06 2.42 3.56
CA SER A 316 -4.30 3.80 3.15
C SER A 316 -5.78 4.07 2.81
N GLY A 317 -6.41 3.22 2.00
CA GLY A 317 -7.82 3.39 1.64
C GLY A 317 -8.80 3.10 2.79
N ILE A 318 -8.55 2.07 3.60
CA ILE A 318 -9.39 1.75 4.77
C ILE A 318 -9.25 2.82 5.86
N SER A 319 -8.09 3.47 5.99
CA SER A 319 -7.87 4.54 6.98
C SER A 319 -8.78 5.77 6.75
N VAL A 320 -9.23 5.98 5.51
CA VAL A 320 -10.20 7.03 5.13
C VAL A 320 -11.60 6.44 4.85
N LEU A 321 -11.81 5.17 5.18
CA LEU A 321 -13.08 4.46 5.03
C LEU A 321 -13.64 4.50 3.60
N ALA A 322 -12.76 4.40 2.60
CA ALA A 322 -13.18 4.28 1.21
C ALA A 322 -13.86 2.92 0.99
N VAL A 323 -15.10 2.92 0.47
CA VAL A 323 -15.88 1.69 0.25
C VAL A 323 -15.15 0.77 -0.74
N ASN A 324 -14.64 1.34 -1.83
CA ASN A 324 -13.85 0.62 -2.85
C ASN A 324 -12.63 -0.09 -2.25
N ALA A 325 -11.98 0.53 -1.25
CA ALA A 325 -10.80 -0.02 -0.62
C ALA A 325 -11.12 -1.25 0.24
N ILE A 326 -12.25 -1.23 0.97
CA ILE A 326 -12.73 -2.36 1.77
C ILE A 326 -13.09 -3.54 0.86
N VAL A 327 -13.85 -3.27 -0.21
CA VAL A 327 -14.20 -4.28 -1.22
C VAL A 327 -12.94 -4.88 -1.84
N THR A 328 -12.00 -4.02 -2.25
CA THR A 328 -10.71 -4.45 -2.81
C THR A 328 -9.96 -5.35 -1.84
N LEU A 329 -9.83 -4.98 -0.56
CA LEU A 329 -9.14 -5.80 0.42
C LEU A 329 -9.83 -7.16 0.63
N ALA A 330 -11.15 -7.19 0.73
CA ALA A 330 -11.92 -8.42 0.86
C ALA A 330 -11.67 -9.35 -0.34
N CYS A 331 -11.71 -8.80 -1.57
CA CYS A 331 -11.41 -9.54 -2.79
C CYS A 331 -9.95 -10.00 -2.88
N ILE A 332 -8.99 -9.22 -2.37
CA ILE A 332 -7.58 -9.65 -2.26
C ILE A 332 -7.45 -10.86 -1.32
N ILE A 333 -8.15 -10.87 -0.19
CA ILE A 333 -8.13 -11.99 0.75
C ILE A 333 -8.76 -13.22 0.10
N ILE A 334 -9.93 -13.08 -0.53
CA ILE A 334 -10.62 -14.17 -1.23
C ILE A 334 -9.75 -14.73 -2.36
N GLY A 335 -9.15 -13.87 -3.19
CA GLY A 335 -8.26 -14.28 -4.28
C GLY A 335 -7.03 -15.03 -3.77
N GLY A 336 -6.48 -14.62 -2.62
CA GLY A 336 -5.41 -15.33 -1.94
C GLY A 336 -5.86 -16.70 -1.41
N LEU A 337 -7.05 -16.80 -0.81
CA LEU A 337 -7.60 -18.07 -0.34
C LEU A 337 -7.83 -19.06 -1.50
N LEU A 338 -8.31 -18.57 -2.64
CA LEU A 338 -8.47 -19.36 -3.86
C LEU A 338 -7.11 -19.88 -4.37
N ALA A 339 -6.08 -19.02 -4.37
CA ALA A 339 -4.73 -19.42 -4.77
C ALA A 339 -4.08 -20.43 -3.82
N LEU A 340 -4.40 -20.40 -2.52
CA LEU A 340 -3.91 -21.41 -1.58
C LEU A 340 -4.53 -22.79 -1.81
N ARG A 341 -5.79 -22.83 -2.27
CA ARG A 341 -6.45 -24.08 -2.69
C ARG A 341 -5.94 -24.58 -4.04
N TYR A 342 -5.54 -23.65 -4.90
CA TYR A 342 -4.92 -23.96 -6.19
C TYR A 342 -3.48 -24.45 -5.99
N LYS A 343 -3.34 -25.75 -5.72
CA LYS A 343 -2.06 -26.45 -5.79
C LYS A 343 -1.67 -26.61 -7.26
N GLY A 344 -0.97 -25.60 -7.79
CA GLY A 344 -0.08 -25.74 -8.94
C GLY A 344 1.30 -26.16 -8.47
#